data_AF-A0A954B3F1-F1
#
_entry.id   AF-A0A954B3F1-F1
#
_cell.length_a   1.000
_cell.length_b   1.000
_cell.length_c   1.000
_cell.angle_alpha   90.00
_cell.angle_beta   90.00
_cell.angle_gamma   90.00
#
_symmetry.space_group_name_H-M   'P 1'
#
loop_
_entity.id
_entity.type
_entity.pdbx_description
1 polymer ?
#
loop_
_entity_poly.entity_id
_entity_poly.type
_entity_poly.pdbx_seq_one_letter_code
_entity_poly.pdbx_strand_id
1 'polypeptide(L)'
;MEPIAQATAIVLAGASLGWIALFSFVLAPVAFKQFDAGRAERLVKHVMNSGHGILGLIAIASAIASLIAGAVAGAATAAVGGVFAFMCKFALAPRDDKPLKGHRVLKTARIVASGLTAFIAPVLIAAIVLTLLKI
;
A
#
# COMPACT_ATOMS: atom_id res chain seq x y z
N MET A 1 15.74 -9.55 -22.63
CA MET A 1 15.11 -9.93 -21.34
C MET A 1 15.23 -8.83 -20.30
N GLU A 2 16.43 -8.28 -20.09
CA GLU A 2 16.68 -7.22 -19.09
C GLU A 2 15.79 -5.95 -19.24
N PRO A 3 15.55 -5.37 -20.44
CA PRO A 3 14.72 -4.16 -20.54
C PRO A 3 13.24 -4.41 -20.21
N ILE A 4 12.74 -5.60 -20.55
CA ILE A 4 11.36 -6.02 -20.24
C ILE A 4 11.21 -6.22 -18.74
N ALA A 5 12.20 -6.84 -18.09
CA ALA A 5 12.21 -7.00 -16.64
C ALA A 5 12.24 -5.65 -15.91
N GLN A 6 13.06 -4.71 -16.37
CA GLN A 6 13.14 -3.36 -15.82
C GLN A 6 11.80 -2.61 -15.98
N ALA A 7 11.21 -2.64 -17.17
CA ALA A 7 9.91 -2.02 -17.43
C ALA A 7 8.81 -2.65 -16.56
N THR A 8 8.81 -3.98 -16.43
CA THR A 8 7.85 -4.71 -15.59
C THR A 8 7.99 -4.28 -14.12
N ALA A 9 9.21 -4.18 -13.60
CA ALA A 9 9.46 -3.70 -12.24
C ALA A 9 8.90 -2.29 -12.03
N ILE A 10 9.17 -1.36 -12.95
CA ILE A 10 8.68 0.02 -12.86
C ILE A 10 7.15 0.08 -12.90
N VAL A 11 6.51 -0.70 -13.79
CA VAL A 11 5.05 -0.75 -13.89
C VAL A 11 4.43 -1.31 -12.60
N LEU A 12 4.98 -2.37 -12.04
CA LEU A 12 4.48 -2.97 -10.80
C LEU A 12 4.66 -2.04 -9.60
N ALA A 13 5.84 -1.42 -9.45
CA ALA A 13 6.06 -0.41 -8.41
C ALA A 13 5.13 0.81 -8.59
N GLY A 14 4.91 1.25 -9.83
CA GLY A 14 3.96 2.31 -10.17
C GLY A 14 2.51 1.94 -9.83
N ALA A 15 2.09 0.70 -10.08
CA ALA A 15 0.78 0.20 -9.68
C ALA A 15 0.62 0.19 -8.15
N SER A 16 1.66 -0.24 -7.43
CA SER A 16 1.69 -0.16 -5.96
C SER A 16 1.57 1.28 -5.46
N LEU A 17 2.25 2.25 -6.10
CA LEU A 17 2.10 3.68 -5.79
C LEU A 17 0.69 4.19 -6.04
N GLY A 18 0.07 3.82 -7.16
CA GLY A 18 -1.30 4.18 -7.50
C GLY A 18 -2.30 3.68 -6.45
N TRP A 19 -2.13 2.43 -5.99
CA TRP A 19 -2.94 1.88 -4.90
C TRP A 19 -2.76 2.67 -3.58
N ILE A 20 -1.52 2.95 -3.18
CA ILE A 20 -1.23 3.74 -1.97
C ILE A 20 -1.90 5.12 -2.07
N ALA A 21 -1.77 5.79 -3.22
CA ALA A 21 -2.36 7.10 -3.43
C ALA A 21 -3.90 7.06 -3.34
N LEU A 22 -4.53 6.09 -4.01
CA LEU A 22 -5.98 5.90 -3.97
C LEU A 22 -6.46 5.62 -2.55
N PHE A 23 -5.78 4.76 -1.80
CA PHE A 23 -6.18 4.41 -0.44
C PHE A 23 -5.99 5.59 0.53
N SER A 24 -4.79 6.16 0.58
CA SER A 24 -4.38 7.14 1.60
C SER A 24 -4.91 8.55 1.34
N PHE A 25 -5.03 8.97 0.08
CA PHE A 25 -5.42 10.35 -0.26
C PHE A 25 -6.84 10.48 -0.80
N VAL A 26 -7.46 9.40 -1.26
CA VAL A 26 -8.82 9.43 -1.82
C VAL A 26 -9.79 8.68 -0.92
N LEU A 27 -9.69 7.35 -0.86
CA LEU A 27 -10.67 6.51 -0.18
C LEU A 27 -10.82 6.86 1.30
N ALA A 28 -9.73 6.87 2.07
CA ALA A 28 -9.81 7.12 3.51
C ALA A 28 -10.30 8.54 3.82
N PRO A 29 -9.76 9.62 3.21
CA PRO A 29 -10.29 10.97 3.43
C PRO A 29 -11.76 11.13 3.04
N VAL A 30 -12.17 10.58 1.89
CA VAL A 30 -13.57 10.64 1.44
C VAL A 30 -14.49 9.85 2.39
N ALA A 31 -14.07 8.68 2.86
CA ALA A 31 -14.85 7.88 3.82
C ALA A 31 -15.10 8.65 5.12
N PHE A 32 -14.08 9.34 5.67
CA PHE A 32 -14.23 10.15 6.88
C PHE A 32 -14.98 11.47 6.67
N LYS A 33 -15.09 11.97 5.44
CA LYS A 33 -15.94 13.12 5.10
C LYS A 33 -17.41 12.73 4.93
N GLN A 34 -17.68 11.55 4.38
CA GLN A 34 -19.04 11.16 3.97
C GLN A 34 -19.78 10.31 5.03
N PHE A 35 -19.05 9.54 5.84
CA PHE A 35 -19.65 8.65 6.83
C PHE A 35 -19.33 9.08 8.26
N ASP A 36 -20.17 8.66 9.21
CA ASP A 36 -19.81 8.71 10.62
C ASP A 36 -18.47 7.99 10.87
N ALA A 37 -17.65 8.54 11.75
CA ALA A 37 -16.27 8.07 11.99
C ALA A 37 -16.17 6.55 12.24
N GLY A 38 -17.11 5.96 12.99
CA GLY A 38 -17.12 4.51 13.23
C GLY A 38 -17.45 3.67 11.99
N ARG A 39 -18.25 4.19 11.04
CA ARG A 39 -18.53 3.53 9.75
C ARG A 39 -17.35 3.68 8.79
N ALA A 40 -16.78 4.89 8.72
CA ALA A 40 -15.60 5.18 7.92
C ALA A 40 -14.40 4.31 8.33
N GLU A 41 -14.11 4.21 9.64
CA GLU A 41 -13.00 3.38 10.16
C GLU A 41 -13.16 1.91 9.74
N ARG A 42 -14.38 1.35 9.84
CA ARG A 42 -14.63 -0.05 9.45
C ARG A 42 -14.45 -0.27 7.95
N LEU A 43 -14.94 0.65 7.11
CA LEU A 43 -14.74 0.59 5.66
C LEU A 43 -13.24 0.60 5.32
N VAL A 44 -12.49 1.56 5.87
CA VAL A 44 -11.05 1.70 5.63
C VAL A 44 -10.30 0.44 6.06
N LYS A 45 -10.61 -0.13 7.23
CA LYS A 45 -10.01 -1.39 7.68
C LYS A 45 -10.34 -2.57 6.77
N HIS A 46 -11.59 -2.67 6.33
CA HIS A 46 -12.00 -3.76 5.44
C HIS A 46 -11.26 -3.70 4.11
N VAL A 47 -11.17 -2.51 3.50
CA VAL A 47 -10.40 -2.32 2.28
C VAL A 47 -8.91 -2.60 2.51
N MET A 48 -8.35 -2.19 3.65
CA MET A 48 -6.96 -2.49 3.99
C MET A 48 -6.71 -3.99 4.16
N ASN A 49 -7.60 -4.72 4.84
CA ASN A 49 -7.48 -6.16 5.05
C ASN A 49 -7.54 -6.97 3.76
N SER A 50 -8.34 -6.50 2.79
CA SER A 50 -8.47 -7.13 1.48
C SER A 50 -7.37 -6.69 0.50
N GLY A 51 -6.96 -5.42 0.54
CA GLY A 51 -6.11 -4.82 -0.49
C GLY A 51 -4.63 -4.78 -0.18
N HIS A 52 -4.21 -4.56 1.07
CA HIS A 52 -2.79 -4.35 1.37
C HIS A 52 -1.94 -5.64 1.25
N GLY A 53 -2.56 -6.81 1.36
CA GLY A 53 -1.89 -8.06 1.02
C GLY A 53 -1.58 -8.14 -0.48
N ILE A 54 -2.52 -7.73 -1.33
CA ILE A 54 -2.32 -7.69 -2.79
C ILE A 54 -1.27 -6.63 -3.15
N LEU A 55 -1.34 -5.44 -2.52
CA LEU A 55 -0.31 -4.41 -2.65
C LEU A 55 1.09 -4.95 -2.36
N GLY A 56 1.24 -5.69 -1.25
CA GLY A 56 2.49 -6.32 -0.85
C GLY A 56 3.00 -7.31 -1.89
N LEU A 57 2.11 -8.14 -2.47
CA LEU A 57 2.47 -9.08 -3.54
C LEU A 57 2.94 -8.36 -4.81
N ILE A 58 2.27 -7.28 -5.21
CA ILE A 58 2.67 -6.49 -6.39
C ILE A 58 4.05 -5.87 -6.18
N ALA A 59 4.32 -5.33 -4.99
CA ALA A 59 5.63 -4.76 -4.66
C ALA A 59 6.73 -5.83 -4.59
N ILE A 60 6.45 -7.03 -4.09
CA ILE A 60 7.40 -8.16 -4.11
C ILE A 60 7.64 -8.64 -5.55
N ALA A 61 6.60 -8.72 -6.38
CA ALA A 61 6.76 -9.05 -7.79
C ALA A 61 7.62 -8.00 -8.51
N SER A 62 7.47 -6.72 -8.17
CA SER A 62 8.36 -5.65 -8.62
C SER A 62 9.81 -5.88 -8.19
N ALA A 63 10.04 -6.34 -6.95
CA ALA A 63 11.38 -6.64 -6.47
C ALA A 63 12.04 -7.78 -7.27
N ILE A 64 11.29 -8.84 -7.55
CA ILE A 64 11.77 -9.97 -8.35
C ILE A 64 12.11 -9.50 -9.78
N ALA A 65 11.22 -8.72 -10.40
CA ALA A 65 11.46 -8.17 -11.73
C ALA A 65 12.70 -7.24 -11.76
N SER A 66 12.90 -6.42 -10.71
CA SER A 66 14.08 -5.56 -10.57
C SER A 66 15.37 -6.38 -10.44
N LEU A 67 15.32 -7.51 -9.72
CA LEU A 67 16.47 -8.42 -9.58
C LEU A 67 16.83 -9.09 -10.92
N ILE A 68 15.83 -9.53 -11.69
CA ILE A 68 16.03 -10.08 -13.04
C ILE A 68 16.62 -9.01 -13.98
N ALA A 69 16.30 -7.74 -13.76
CA ALA A 69 16.88 -6.61 -14.48
C ALA A 69 18.29 -6.20 -14.01
N GLY A 70 18.84 -6.87 -12.99
CA GLY A 70 20.18 -6.59 -12.45
C GLY A 70 20.25 -5.43 -11.45
N ALA A 71 19.12 -4.82 -11.07
CA ALA A 71 19.06 -3.71 -10.13
C ALA A 71 18.78 -4.22 -8.70
N VAL A 72 19.85 -4.54 -7.98
CA VAL A 72 19.81 -5.18 -6.66
C VAL A 72 19.29 -4.22 -5.58
N ALA A 73 19.72 -2.97 -5.58
CA ALA A 73 19.23 -1.96 -4.65
C ALA A 73 17.77 -1.61 -4.94
N GLY A 74 17.37 -1.53 -6.22
CA GLY A 74 15.97 -1.44 -6.62
C GLY A 74 15.14 -2.60 -6.08
N ALA A 75 15.65 -3.83 -6.21
CA ALA A 75 14.99 -5.04 -5.72
C ALA A 75 14.85 -5.04 -4.20
N ALA A 76 15.93 -4.76 -3.46
CA ALA A 76 15.91 -4.71 -2.01
C ALA A 76 14.93 -3.66 -1.48
N THR A 77 14.93 -2.47 -2.08
CA THR A 77 14.05 -1.37 -1.68
C THR A 77 12.58 -1.71 -1.96
N ALA A 78 12.27 -2.28 -3.13
CA ALA A 78 10.91 -2.75 -3.44
C ALA A 78 10.45 -3.88 -2.50
N ALA A 79 11.34 -4.80 -2.14
CA ALA A 79 11.04 -5.89 -1.21
C ALA A 79 10.70 -5.36 0.18
N VAL A 80 11.48 -4.39 0.69
CA VAL A 80 11.18 -3.69 1.95
C VAL A 80 9.81 -3.02 1.87
N GLY A 81 9.53 -2.27 0.80
CA GLY A 81 8.22 -1.65 0.58
C GLY A 81 7.06 -2.66 0.57
N GLY A 82 7.25 -3.82 -0.06
CA GLY A 82 6.27 -4.90 -0.09
C GLY A 82 6.03 -5.55 1.27
N VAL A 83 7.07 -5.77 2.07
CA VAL A 83 6.95 -6.27 3.44
C VAL A 83 6.19 -5.27 4.31
N PHE A 84 6.52 -3.98 4.25
CA PHE A 84 5.79 -2.94 4.98
C PHE A 84 4.32 -2.87 4.58
N ALA A 85 4.01 -3.02 3.28
CA ALA A 85 2.64 -3.08 2.79
C ALA A 85 1.87 -4.26 3.39
N PHE A 86 2.49 -5.45 3.46
CA PHE A 86 1.90 -6.61 4.14
C PHE A 86 1.68 -6.36 5.63
N MET A 87 2.66 -5.77 6.32
CA MET A 87 2.57 -5.49 7.75
C MET A 87 1.47 -4.49 8.10
N CYS A 88 1.13 -3.57 7.19
CA CYS A 88 0.03 -2.62 7.40
C CYS A 88 -1.30 -3.32 7.71
N LYS A 89 -1.59 -4.45 7.08
CA LYS A 89 -2.79 -5.25 7.37
C LYS A 89 -2.85 -5.63 8.86
N PHE A 90 -1.75 -6.17 9.38
CA PHE A 90 -1.69 -6.67 10.75
C PHE A 90 -1.55 -5.54 11.79
N ALA A 91 -0.80 -4.50 11.47
CA ALA A 91 -0.53 -3.40 12.39
C ALA A 91 -1.71 -2.42 12.50
N LEU A 92 -2.43 -2.17 11.40
CA LEU A 92 -3.42 -1.09 11.31
C LEU A 92 -4.87 -1.61 11.29
N ALA A 93 -5.10 -2.86 10.89
CA ALA A 93 -6.41 -3.52 10.93
C ALA A 93 -6.34 -4.94 11.56
N PRO A 94 -5.85 -5.06 12.80
CA PRO A 94 -5.59 -6.36 13.46
C PRO A 94 -6.83 -7.22 13.71
N ARG A 95 -8.04 -6.69 13.54
CA ARG A 95 -9.30 -7.42 13.81
C ARG A 95 -10.33 -7.13 12.73
N ASP A 96 -11.04 -8.17 12.33
CA ASP A 96 -12.24 -8.04 11.52
C ASP A 96 -13.37 -7.48 12.38
N ASP A 97 -13.79 -6.27 12.04
CA ASP A 97 -14.90 -5.61 12.73
C ASP A 97 -16.22 -6.32 12.36
N LYS A 98 -17.10 -6.52 13.36
CA LYS A 98 -18.43 -7.12 13.16
C LYS A 98 -19.24 -6.31 12.12
N PRO A 99 -20.19 -6.96 11.41
CA PRO A 99 -21.06 -6.28 10.45
C PRO A 99 -21.71 -5.03 11.04
N LEU A 100 -21.98 -4.04 10.18
CA LEU A 100 -22.57 -2.75 10.55
C LEU A 100 -23.89 -2.94 11.30
N LYS A 101 -23.86 -2.89 12.64
CA LYS A 101 -25.09 -2.71 13.45
C LYS A 101 -25.51 -1.25 13.38
N GLY A 102 -26.82 -0.99 13.32
CA GLY A 102 -27.42 0.32 12.98
C GLY A 102 -27.11 1.48 13.93
N HIS A 103 -26.29 1.28 14.97
CA HIS A 103 -26.06 2.27 16.01
C HIS A 103 -24.83 3.13 15.68
N ARG A 104 -24.95 4.45 15.90
CA ARG A 104 -23.87 5.41 15.70
C ARG A 104 -22.80 5.21 16.78
N VAL A 105 -21.55 5.00 16.38
CA VAL A 105 -20.41 4.95 17.30
C VAL A 105 -19.55 6.19 17.05
N LEU A 106 -19.49 7.08 18.03
CA LEU A 106 -18.63 8.27 18.00
C LEU A 106 -17.20 7.83 18.33
N LYS A 107 -16.31 7.96 17.36
CA LYS A 107 -14.87 7.75 17.52
C LYS A 107 -14.13 8.93 16.93
N THR A 108 -13.00 9.30 17.50
CA THR A 108 -12.05 10.24 16.88
C THR A 108 -11.57 9.67 15.55
N ALA A 109 -11.60 10.47 14.49
CA ALA A 109 -11.19 10.04 13.16
C ALA A 109 -9.70 9.62 13.15
N ARG A 110 -9.43 8.32 13.00
CA ARG A 110 -8.06 7.78 12.91
C ARG A 110 -7.51 7.90 11.48
N ILE A 111 -7.54 9.11 10.91
CA ILE A 111 -6.95 9.40 9.59
C ILE A 111 -5.44 9.09 9.59
N VAL A 112 -4.79 9.18 10.75
CA VAL A 112 -3.37 8.87 10.94
C VAL A 112 -3.03 7.43 10.52
N ALA A 113 -3.92 6.47 10.76
CA ALA A 113 -3.66 5.07 10.40
C ALA A 113 -3.64 4.87 8.87
N SER A 114 -4.55 5.52 8.13
CA SER A 114 -4.53 5.48 6.66
C SER A 114 -3.39 6.32 6.06
N GLY A 115 -2.97 7.37 6.75
CA GLY A 115 -1.81 8.17 6.38
C GLY A 115 -0.48 7.42 6.55
N LEU A 116 -0.40 6.46 7.48
CA LEU A 116 0.83 5.71 7.69
C LEU A 116 1.24 4.87 6.46
N THR A 117 0.27 4.36 5.69
CA THR A 117 0.54 3.67 4.43
C THR A 117 1.20 4.60 3.39
N ALA A 118 0.96 5.91 3.44
CA ALA A 118 1.55 6.86 2.51
C ALA A 118 3.08 6.96 2.66
N PHE A 119 3.65 6.58 3.81
CA PHE A 119 5.10 6.53 4.00
C PHE A 119 5.79 5.41 3.21
N ILE A 120 5.02 4.45 2.67
CA ILE A 120 5.56 3.44 1.74
C ILE A 120 5.80 4.05 0.34
N ALA A 121 5.07 5.11 -0.01
CA ALA A 121 5.22 5.75 -1.33
C ALA A 121 6.65 6.23 -1.63
N PRO A 122 7.35 7.01 -0.76
CA PRO A 122 8.73 7.40 -1.02
C PRO A 122 9.68 6.20 -1.14
N VAL A 123 9.43 5.10 -0.42
CA VAL A 123 10.23 3.86 -0.54
C VAL A 123 10.07 3.25 -1.93
N LEU A 124 8.84 3.15 -2.44
CA LEU A 124 8.60 2.62 -3.79
C LEU A 124 9.07 3.56 -4.89
N ILE A 125 9.02 4.89 -4.69
CA ILE A 125 9.63 5.87 -5.60
C ILE A 125 11.15 5.65 -5.63
N ALA A 126 11.80 5.50 -4.47
CA ALA A 126 13.23 5.20 -4.41
C ALA A 126 13.55 3.88 -5.12
N ALA A 127 12.72 2.84 -4.96
CA ALA A 127 12.88 1.58 -5.68
C ALA A 127 12.83 1.79 -7.20
N ILE A 128 11.86 2.54 -7.72
CA ILE A 128 11.76 2.87 -9.16
C ILE A 128 13.01 3.58 -9.64
N VAL A 129 13.50 4.59 -8.89
CA VAL A 129 14.71 5.35 -9.27
C VAL A 129 15.93 4.44 -9.30
N LEU A 130 16.12 3.60 -8.28
CA LEU A 130 17.24 2.65 -8.23
C LEU A 130 17.15 1.62 -9.37
N THR A 131 15.95 1.11 -9.66
CA THR A 131 15.72 0.24 -10.82
C THR A 131 16.04 0.95 -12.14
N LEU A 132 15.71 2.23 -12.31
CA LEU A 132 16.06 3.02 -13.49
C LEU A 132 17.57 3.22 -13.63
N LEU A 133 18.26 3.46 -12.52
CA LEU A 133 19.72 3.63 -12.47
C LEU A 133 20.50 2.31 -12.57
N LYS A 134 19.79 1.16 -12.57
CA LYS A 134 20.38 -0.19 -12.55
C LYS A 134 21.32 -0.44 -11.37
N ILE A 135 20.89 0.03 -10.19
CA ILE A 135 21.59 -0.18 -8.91
C ILE A 135 20.79 -1.19 -8.10
#